data_AF-A0A9X3EWC3-F1
#
_entry.id   AF-A0A9X3EWC3-F1
#
_cell.length_a   1.000
_cell.length_b   1.000
_cell.length_c   1.000
_cell.angle_alpha   90.00
_cell.angle_beta   90.00
_cell.angle_gamma   90.00
#
_symmetry.space_group_name_H-M   'P 1'
#
loop_
_entity.id
_entity.type
_entity.pdbx_description
1 polymer ?
#
loop_
_entity_poly.entity_id
_entity_poly.type
_entity_poly.pdbx_seq_one_letter_code
_entity_poly.pdbx_strand_id
1 'polypeptide(L)'
;MAEPAPAPPDPAASPAPEPEPEPTIATASAQPGPAAEPPPTADKPSTPLTPSKTWPFVAWDRAEAFTFNHVAYGPGIPLRVYDATSGWSPDIVERTTISAAQAGSAVERVVATRGTLEVSKCAFPRHAVVLYAGDTPVGSVNVCFECGDILVWPEFEPPASGPTAERRLRQQMKAYKRVFPEWERFFRDDLGFPLTPPAQH
;
A
#
# COMPACT_ATOMS: atom_id res chain seq x y z
N MET A 1 73.69 9.53 26.86
CA MET A 1 73.35 8.60 27.95
C MET A 1 72.09 9.15 28.59
N ALA A 2 70.95 8.51 28.36
CA ALA A 2 69.64 8.98 28.77
C ALA A 2 69.14 8.11 29.94
N GLU A 3 68.62 8.80 30.95
CA GLU A 3 68.07 8.27 32.20
C GLU A 3 66.73 7.55 31.92
N PRO A 4 66.44 6.36 32.51
CA PRO A 4 65.14 5.72 32.33
C PRO A 4 64.07 6.36 33.23
N ALA A 5 62.92 6.68 32.61
CA ALA A 5 61.75 7.23 33.28
C ALA A 5 61.07 6.20 34.22
N PRO A 6 60.41 6.66 35.31
CA PRO A 6 59.75 5.79 36.27
C PRO A 6 58.48 5.14 35.71
N ALA A 7 58.24 3.89 36.12
CA ALA A 7 57.08 3.09 35.76
C ALA A 7 55.77 3.67 36.36
N PRO A 8 54.62 3.53 35.67
CA PRO A 8 53.32 3.95 36.21
C PRO A 8 52.83 3.02 37.33
N PRO A 9 52.05 3.53 38.30
CA PRO A 9 51.46 2.71 39.36
C PRO A 9 50.24 1.91 38.87
N ASP A 10 50.11 0.69 39.39
CA ASP A 10 48.93 -0.18 39.24
C ASP A 10 47.69 0.46 39.90
N PRO A 11 46.55 0.59 39.19
CA PRO A 11 45.28 0.80 39.86
C PRO A 11 44.74 -0.53 40.39
N ALA A 12 44.69 -0.57 41.73
CA ALA A 12 44.09 -1.62 42.53
C ALA A 12 42.65 -1.95 42.14
N ALA A 13 42.31 -3.23 42.35
CA ALA A 13 41.01 -3.84 42.21
C ALA A 13 39.87 -3.00 42.81
N SER A 14 38.83 -2.76 42.01
CA SER A 14 37.54 -2.27 42.51
C SER A 14 36.62 -3.45 42.88
N PRO A 15 35.83 -3.31 43.96
CA PRO A 15 35.01 -4.36 44.54
C PRO A 15 33.73 -4.66 43.73
N ALA A 16 33.14 -5.81 44.05
CA ALA A 16 31.93 -6.38 43.46
C ALA A 16 30.72 -5.42 43.42
N PRO A 17 29.81 -5.60 42.44
CA PRO A 17 28.66 -4.72 42.25
C PRO A 17 27.60 -4.89 43.35
N GLU A 18 27.11 -3.75 43.82
CA GLU A 18 25.95 -3.58 44.71
C GLU A 18 24.65 -3.93 43.95
N PRO A 19 23.67 -4.59 44.58
CA PRO A 19 22.44 -5.00 43.91
C PRO A 19 21.55 -3.80 43.55
N GLU A 20 21.23 -3.65 42.27
CA GLU A 20 20.27 -2.66 41.77
C GLU A 20 18.85 -2.94 42.31
N PRO A 21 18.07 -1.88 42.62
CA PRO A 21 16.68 -2.00 43.04
C PRO A 21 15.79 -2.46 41.87
N GLU A 22 14.84 -3.34 42.19
CA GLU A 22 13.87 -3.92 41.28
C GLU A 22 13.13 -2.86 40.45
N PRO A 23 12.85 -3.12 39.15
CA PRO A 23 12.00 -2.24 38.36
C PRO A 23 10.59 -2.25 38.95
N THR A 24 10.22 -1.13 39.56
CA THR A 24 8.85 -0.82 39.92
C THR A 24 8.01 -0.90 38.65
N ILE A 25 7.12 -1.89 38.58
CA ILE A 25 6.12 -2.00 37.52
C ILE A 25 5.18 -0.81 37.70
N ALA A 26 5.49 0.29 37.01
CA ALA A 26 4.53 1.34 36.78
C ALA A 26 3.36 0.72 36.01
N THR A 27 2.25 0.52 36.71
CA THR A 27 0.97 0.18 36.11
C THR A 27 0.60 1.31 35.15
N ALA A 28 0.95 1.13 33.87
CA ALA A 28 0.46 1.98 32.81
C ALA A 28 -1.07 1.85 32.83
N SER A 29 -1.72 2.90 33.30
CA SER A 29 -3.16 3.05 33.14
C SER A 29 -3.46 2.97 31.65
N ALA A 30 -4.17 1.93 31.24
CA ALA A 30 -4.71 1.82 29.90
C ALA A 30 -5.60 3.05 29.65
N GLN A 31 -5.10 4.02 28.90
CA GLN A 31 -5.97 5.02 28.29
C GLN A 31 -6.88 4.27 27.32
N PRO A 32 -8.21 4.43 27.40
CA PRO A 32 -9.08 3.97 26.35
C PRO A 32 -8.75 4.81 25.11
N GLY A 33 -8.06 4.20 24.15
CA GLY A 33 -7.93 4.75 22.81
C GLY A 33 -9.32 4.99 22.21
N PRO A 34 -9.48 5.95 21.28
CA PRO A 34 -10.74 6.14 20.59
C PRO A 34 -11.16 4.80 19.99
N ALA A 35 -12.39 4.39 20.30
CA ALA A 35 -12.97 3.14 19.83
C ALA A 35 -12.73 3.01 18.32
N ALA A 36 -12.02 1.94 17.92
CA ALA A 36 -11.99 1.52 16.53
C ALA A 36 -13.45 1.38 16.08
N GLU A 37 -13.81 2.17 15.07
CA GLU A 37 -15.14 2.13 14.47
C GLU A 37 -15.38 0.68 14.02
N PRO A 38 -16.52 0.06 14.40
CA PRO A 38 -16.79 -1.31 14.00
C PRO A 38 -16.83 -1.39 12.47
N PRO A 39 -16.36 -2.50 11.86
CA PRO A 39 -16.52 -2.71 10.43
C PRO A 39 -18.01 -2.56 10.07
N PRO A 40 -18.36 -1.91 8.94
CA PRO A 40 -19.74 -1.68 8.60
C PRO A 40 -20.48 -3.03 8.53
N THR A 41 -21.41 -3.23 9.47
CA THR A 41 -22.36 -4.35 9.45
C THR A 41 -23.18 -4.24 8.17
N ALA A 42 -22.94 -5.19 7.27
CA ALA A 42 -23.61 -5.30 5.98
C ALA A 42 -25.06 -5.77 6.16
N ASP A 43 -25.96 -4.82 6.39
CA ASP A 43 -27.39 -5.02 6.23
C ASP A 43 -27.99 -3.80 5.53
N LYS A 44 -27.87 -3.76 4.19
CA LYS A 44 -28.72 -2.94 3.31
C LYS A 44 -28.60 -3.38 1.84
N PRO A 45 -29.65 -3.14 1.04
CA PRO A 45 -29.88 -3.85 -0.21
C PRO A 45 -28.80 -3.50 -1.22
N SER A 46 -28.13 -4.54 -1.73
CA SER A 46 -27.16 -4.41 -2.81
C SER A 46 -27.87 -3.79 -4.01
N THR A 47 -27.59 -2.52 -4.27
CA THR A 47 -28.04 -1.85 -5.50
C THR A 47 -27.66 -2.75 -6.69
N PRO A 48 -28.60 -3.08 -7.60
CA PRO A 48 -28.29 -3.92 -8.74
C PRO A 48 -27.11 -3.31 -9.52
N LEU A 49 -26.03 -4.08 -9.64
CA LEU A 49 -24.82 -3.65 -10.34
C LEU A 49 -25.16 -3.43 -11.82
N THR A 50 -25.00 -2.19 -12.30
CA THR A 50 -25.29 -1.84 -13.69
C THR A 50 -24.03 -2.09 -14.54
N PRO A 51 -24.08 -2.96 -15.56
CA PRO A 51 -22.90 -3.25 -16.38
C PRO A 51 -22.38 -2.03 -17.16
N SER A 52 -21.07 -1.98 -17.39
CA SER A 52 -20.39 -1.00 -18.23
C SER A 52 -19.47 -1.67 -19.26
N LYS A 53 -19.27 -1.02 -20.40
CA LYS A 53 -18.31 -1.47 -21.44
C LYS A 53 -16.86 -1.10 -21.10
N THR A 54 -16.67 -0.16 -20.19
CA THR A 54 -15.36 0.34 -19.77
C THR A 54 -15.05 -0.20 -18.39
N TRP A 55 -13.79 -0.55 -18.13
CA TRP A 55 -13.32 -0.92 -16.79
C TRP A 55 -13.79 0.14 -15.76
N PRO A 56 -14.34 -0.26 -14.59
CA PRO A 56 -14.32 -1.59 -13.98
C PRO A 56 -15.45 -2.55 -14.44
N PHE A 57 -16.04 -2.31 -15.61
CA PHE A 57 -17.13 -3.09 -16.23
C PHE A 57 -18.46 -3.06 -15.46
N VAL A 58 -18.54 -2.18 -14.47
CA VAL A 58 -19.72 -1.87 -13.70
C VAL A 58 -19.75 -0.34 -13.52
N ALA A 59 -20.94 0.25 -13.56
CA ALA A 59 -21.12 1.65 -13.21
C ALA A 59 -20.75 1.88 -11.75
N TRP A 60 -20.05 2.99 -11.47
CA TRP A 60 -19.62 3.38 -10.14
C TRP A 60 -20.10 4.80 -9.84
N ASP A 61 -20.27 5.11 -8.56
CA ASP A 61 -20.81 6.39 -8.07
C ASP A 61 -19.90 7.07 -7.03
N ARG A 62 -18.98 6.32 -6.44
CA ARG A 62 -18.02 6.79 -5.44
C ARG A 62 -16.63 6.21 -5.68
N ALA A 63 -15.61 6.93 -5.24
CA ALA A 63 -14.26 6.43 -5.20
C ALA A 63 -13.53 6.89 -3.94
N GLU A 64 -12.61 6.07 -3.48
CA GLU A 64 -11.71 6.38 -2.37
C GLU A 64 -10.28 6.02 -2.77
N ALA A 65 -9.33 6.82 -2.31
CA ALA A 65 -7.91 6.53 -2.38
C ALA A 65 -7.42 6.00 -1.03
N PHE A 66 -6.46 5.10 -1.10
CA PHE A 66 -5.94 4.36 0.04
C PHE A 66 -4.43 4.40 0.06
N THR A 67 -3.89 4.33 1.27
CA THR A 67 -2.55 3.79 1.48
C THR A 67 -2.63 2.51 2.32
N PHE A 68 -1.79 1.52 2.02
CA PHE A 68 -1.84 0.21 2.67
C PHE A 68 -0.48 -0.51 2.61
N ASN A 69 -0.31 -1.56 3.40
CA ASN A 69 0.90 -2.41 3.40
C ASN A 69 2.23 -1.61 3.51
N HIS A 70 2.30 -0.63 4.42
CA HIS A 70 3.49 0.22 4.61
C HIS A 70 4.71 -0.51 5.22
N VAL A 71 4.57 -1.76 5.64
CA VAL A 71 5.63 -2.52 6.34
C VAL A 71 6.03 -3.76 5.55
N ALA A 72 7.32 -4.10 5.58
CA ALA A 72 7.86 -5.29 4.94
C ALA A 72 7.39 -6.55 5.68
N TYR A 73 6.59 -7.40 5.02
CA TYR A 73 6.12 -8.65 5.60
C TYR A 73 6.14 -9.82 4.62
N GLY A 74 6.08 -11.02 5.22
CA GLY A 74 6.36 -12.30 4.62
C GLY A 74 5.26 -12.86 3.70
N PRO A 75 5.34 -14.15 3.36
CA PRO A 75 4.47 -14.77 2.38
C PRO A 75 2.99 -14.71 2.80
N GLY A 76 2.09 -14.44 1.82
CA GLY A 76 0.64 -14.53 2.00
C GLY A 76 -0.10 -13.21 2.18
N ILE A 77 0.58 -12.07 2.20
CA ILE A 77 -0.07 -10.75 2.28
C ILE A 77 -0.80 -10.42 0.96
N PRO A 78 -2.05 -9.91 0.99
CA PRO A 78 -2.76 -9.49 -0.21
C PRO A 78 -2.01 -8.40 -0.97
N LEU A 79 -1.82 -8.61 -2.27
CA LEU A 79 -1.21 -7.64 -3.19
C LEU A 79 -2.18 -6.57 -3.67
N ARG A 80 -3.40 -6.53 -3.14
CA ARG A 80 -4.41 -5.55 -3.52
C ARG A 80 -5.07 -5.04 -2.25
N VAL A 81 -5.42 -3.76 -2.23
CA VAL A 81 -6.22 -3.19 -1.15
C VAL A 81 -7.58 -3.87 -1.07
N TYR A 82 -8.10 -4.33 -2.21
CA TYR A 82 -9.30 -5.12 -2.33
C TYR A 82 -9.27 -6.01 -3.57
N ASP A 83 -9.70 -7.27 -3.41
CA ASP A 83 -10.18 -8.12 -4.51
C ASP A 83 -11.26 -9.09 -4.04
N ALA A 84 -12.00 -9.68 -4.99
CA ALA A 84 -13.11 -10.58 -4.66
C ALA A 84 -12.70 -11.89 -3.97
N THR A 85 -11.43 -12.30 -4.06
CA THR A 85 -10.94 -13.58 -3.49
C THR A 85 -10.48 -13.38 -2.04
N SER A 86 -9.71 -12.32 -1.81
CA SER A 86 -9.04 -12.03 -0.54
C SER A 86 -9.84 -11.05 0.33
N GLY A 87 -10.78 -10.32 -0.27
CA GLY A 87 -11.48 -9.22 0.39
C GLY A 87 -10.59 -8.00 0.53
N TRP A 88 -10.82 -7.23 1.61
CA TRP A 88 -10.02 -6.06 1.96
C TRP A 88 -8.65 -6.46 2.52
N SER A 89 -7.61 -5.70 2.19
CA SER A 89 -6.32 -5.81 2.88
C SER A 89 -6.52 -5.49 4.38
N PRO A 90 -5.94 -6.29 5.29
CA PRO A 90 -5.98 -6.00 6.72
C PRO A 90 -5.16 -4.76 7.12
N ASP A 91 -4.22 -4.33 6.28
CA ASP A 91 -3.21 -3.32 6.62
C ASP A 91 -3.47 -1.98 5.89
N ILE A 92 -4.72 -1.52 5.88
CA ILE A 92 -5.07 -0.18 5.38
C ILE A 92 -4.61 0.87 6.40
N VAL A 93 -3.83 1.82 5.93
CA VAL A 93 -3.24 2.90 6.74
C VAL A 93 -4.06 4.17 6.63
N GLU A 94 -4.35 4.60 5.39
CA GLU A 94 -5.15 5.80 5.13
C GLU A 94 -6.27 5.48 4.13
N ARG A 95 -7.39 6.20 4.27
CA ARG A 95 -8.54 6.16 3.37
C ARG A 95 -9.08 7.58 3.21
N THR A 96 -9.20 8.02 1.97
CA THR A 96 -9.69 9.37 1.64
C THR A 96 -10.65 9.30 0.46
N THR A 97 -11.86 9.87 0.60
CA THR A 97 -12.78 10.01 -0.53
C THR A 97 -12.18 10.96 -1.57
N ILE A 98 -12.26 10.58 -2.85
CA ILE A 98 -11.76 11.40 -3.97
C ILE A 98 -12.92 11.86 -4.85
N SER A 99 -12.69 12.96 -5.57
CA SER A 99 -13.69 13.52 -6.49
C SER A 99 -13.93 12.61 -7.70
N ALA A 100 -15.11 12.77 -8.33
CA ALA A 100 -15.43 12.05 -9.56
C ALA A 100 -14.42 12.34 -10.70
N ALA A 101 -13.85 13.55 -10.76
CA ALA A 101 -12.81 13.88 -11.73
C ALA A 101 -11.53 13.08 -11.48
N GLN A 102 -11.06 13.03 -10.23
CA GLN A 102 -9.89 12.23 -9.84
C GLN A 102 -10.10 10.73 -10.11
N ALA A 103 -11.27 10.20 -9.78
CA ALA A 103 -11.64 8.83 -10.07
C ALA A 103 -11.71 8.53 -11.57
N GLY A 104 -12.25 9.48 -12.36
CA GLY A 104 -12.26 9.40 -13.82
C GLY A 104 -10.85 9.31 -14.40
N SER A 105 -9.93 10.15 -13.93
CA SER A 105 -8.52 10.08 -14.33
C SER A 105 -7.87 8.73 -13.98
N ALA A 106 -8.18 8.16 -12.80
CA ALA A 106 -7.71 6.83 -12.43
C ALA A 106 -8.21 5.75 -13.41
N VAL A 107 -9.49 5.79 -13.80
CA VAL A 107 -10.07 4.88 -14.80
C VAL A 107 -9.40 5.04 -16.17
N GLU A 108 -9.23 6.27 -16.64
CA GLU A 108 -8.57 6.57 -17.93
C GLU A 108 -7.15 5.99 -17.98
N ARG A 109 -6.40 6.09 -16.87
CA ARG A 109 -5.06 5.50 -16.74
C ARG A 109 -5.08 3.99 -16.91
N VAL A 110 -6.01 3.30 -16.25
CA VAL A 110 -6.17 1.83 -16.36
C VAL A 110 -6.53 1.43 -17.79
N VAL A 111 -7.44 2.16 -18.43
CA VAL A 111 -7.83 1.91 -19.82
C VAL A 111 -6.63 2.13 -20.76
N ALA A 112 -5.83 3.17 -20.53
CA ALA A 112 -4.66 3.47 -21.34
C ALA A 112 -3.57 2.39 -21.23
N THR A 113 -3.37 1.78 -20.05
CA THR A 113 -2.41 0.67 -19.85
C THR A 113 -2.99 -0.70 -20.17
N ARG A 114 -4.32 -0.79 -20.41
CA ARG A 114 -5.06 -2.06 -20.53
C ARG A 114 -4.87 -2.95 -19.30
N GLY A 115 -4.93 -2.35 -18.10
CA GLY A 115 -4.90 -3.05 -16.83
C GLY A 115 -3.51 -3.29 -16.24
N THR A 116 -3.36 -4.46 -15.63
CA THR A 116 -2.27 -4.86 -14.76
C THR A 116 -0.93 -4.93 -15.49
N LEU A 117 0.12 -4.42 -14.84
CA LEU A 117 1.51 -4.70 -15.15
C LEU A 117 2.23 -5.11 -13.86
N GLU A 118 2.74 -6.33 -13.87
CA GLU A 118 3.61 -6.88 -12.84
C GLU A 118 5.05 -6.89 -13.41
N VAL A 119 5.76 -5.79 -13.18
CA VAL A 119 7.21 -5.62 -13.46
C VAL A 119 8.03 -6.43 -12.46
N SER A 120 7.57 -6.54 -11.21
CA SER A 120 8.25 -7.31 -10.17
C SER A 120 7.28 -8.03 -9.23
N LYS A 121 7.75 -9.07 -8.53
CA LYS A 121 6.98 -9.78 -7.50
C LYS A 121 7.07 -9.08 -6.14
N CYS A 122 7.09 -7.76 -6.16
CA CYS A 122 7.17 -6.94 -4.97
C CYS A 122 5.86 -7.10 -4.20
N ALA A 123 5.93 -7.58 -2.97
CA ALA A 123 4.74 -7.89 -2.18
C ALA A 123 3.99 -6.63 -1.67
N PHE A 124 4.30 -5.44 -2.21
CA PHE A 124 4.01 -4.15 -1.57
C PHE A 124 3.46 -3.08 -2.53
N PRO A 125 2.22 -3.18 -3.01
CA PRO A 125 1.51 -1.99 -3.44
C PRO A 125 1.16 -1.15 -2.21
N ARG A 126 1.41 0.15 -2.29
CA ARG A 126 1.21 1.06 -1.15
C ARG A 126 0.08 2.03 -1.35
N HIS A 127 -0.31 2.23 -2.59
CA HIS A 127 -1.30 3.22 -2.97
C HIS A 127 -2.39 2.52 -3.75
N ALA A 128 -3.64 2.88 -3.49
CA ALA A 128 -4.72 2.36 -4.29
C ALA A 128 -5.84 3.36 -4.49
N VAL A 129 -6.63 3.13 -5.54
CA VAL A 129 -7.93 3.74 -5.75
C VAL A 129 -8.96 2.62 -5.82
N VAL A 130 -10.02 2.70 -5.02
CA VAL A 130 -11.16 1.79 -5.08
C VAL A 130 -12.37 2.53 -5.60
N LEU A 131 -13.05 1.94 -6.57
CA LEU A 131 -14.30 2.41 -7.15
C LEU A 131 -15.45 1.60 -6.55
N TYR A 132 -16.55 2.28 -6.24
CA TYR A 132 -17.72 1.68 -5.60
C TYR A 132 -19.00 1.91 -6.41
N ALA A 133 -19.92 0.95 -6.32
CA ALA A 133 -21.32 1.12 -6.65
C ALA A 133 -22.12 1.01 -5.35
N GLY A 134 -22.56 2.15 -4.82
CA GLY A 134 -23.03 2.23 -3.42
C GLY A 134 -21.91 1.85 -2.47
N ASP A 135 -22.12 0.80 -1.68
CA ASP A 135 -21.12 0.28 -0.73
C ASP A 135 -20.35 -0.94 -1.24
N THR A 136 -20.60 -1.35 -2.49
CA THR A 136 -19.93 -2.51 -3.09
C THR A 136 -18.70 -2.07 -3.87
N PRO A 137 -17.49 -2.54 -3.54
CA PRO A 137 -16.32 -2.31 -4.37
C PRO A 137 -16.49 -3.00 -5.72
N VAL A 138 -16.30 -2.24 -6.80
CA VAL A 138 -16.42 -2.75 -8.17
C VAL A 138 -15.11 -2.70 -8.95
N GLY A 139 -14.13 -1.92 -8.48
CA GLY A 139 -12.77 -2.00 -9.01
C GLY A 139 -11.74 -1.48 -8.02
N SER A 140 -10.52 -2.00 -8.09
CA SER A 140 -9.36 -1.50 -7.38
C SER A 140 -8.19 -1.32 -8.34
N VAL A 141 -7.47 -0.21 -8.20
CA VAL A 141 -6.18 0.04 -8.86
C VAL A 141 -5.16 0.16 -7.76
N ASN A 142 -4.09 -0.63 -7.82
CA ASN A 142 -3.05 -0.69 -6.81
C ASN A 142 -1.73 -0.32 -7.48
N VAL A 143 -0.98 0.59 -6.88
CA VAL A 143 0.25 1.13 -7.45
C VAL A 143 1.38 0.97 -6.44
N CYS A 144 2.50 0.46 -6.92
CA CYS A 144 3.76 0.40 -6.18
C CYS A 144 4.79 1.33 -6.84
N PHE A 145 5.15 2.41 -6.15
CA PHE A 145 6.18 3.35 -6.63
C PHE A 145 7.62 2.87 -6.44
N GLU A 146 7.85 1.91 -5.55
CA GLU A 146 9.17 1.33 -5.33
C GLU A 146 9.56 0.39 -6.48
N CYS A 147 8.62 -0.44 -6.88
CA CYS A 147 8.85 -1.54 -7.80
C CYS A 147 8.32 -1.25 -9.21
N GLY A 148 7.54 -0.18 -9.36
CA GLY A 148 6.92 0.17 -10.62
C GLY A 148 5.91 -0.88 -11.05
N ASP A 149 4.99 -1.25 -10.16
CA ASP A 149 3.90 -2.19 -10.43
C ASP A 149 2.54 -1.51 -10.40
N ILE A 150 1.64 -1.91 -11.30
CA ILE A 150 0.22 -1.53 -11.26
C ILE A 150 -0.62 -2.80 -11.31
N LEU A 151 -1.37 -3.08 -10.25
CA LEU A 151 -2.28 -4.23 -10.20
C LEU A 151 -3.72 -3.74 -10.17
N VAL A 152 -4.55 -4.23 -11.09
CA VAL A 152 -5.99 -3.92 -11.10
C VAL A 152 -6.84 -5.13 -10.74
N TRP A 153 -8.02 -4.85 -10.20
CA TRP A 153 -9.14 -5.79 -10.08
C TRP A 153 -10.44 -5.05 -10.46
N PRO A 154 -11.37 -5.64 -11.22
CA PRO A 154 -11.20 -6.89 -11.96
C PRO A 154 -10.07 -6.74 -12.99
N GLU A 155 -9.53 -7.88 -13.44
CA GLU A 155 -8.55 -7.88 -14.53
C GLU A 155 -9.17 -7.26 -15.78
N PHE A 156 -8.41 -6.37 -16.44
CA PHE A 156 -8.89 -5.70 -17.65
C PHE A 156 -9.10 -6.69 -18.80
N GLU A 157 -8.17 -7.64 -18.93
CA GLU A 157 -8.13 -8.64 -19.96
C GLU A 157 -7.41 -9.88 -19.42
N PRO A 158 -7.82 -11.10 -19.81
CA PRO A 158 -7.16 -12.32 -19.38
C PRO A 158 -5.67 -12.33 -19.79
N PRO A 159 -4.81 -13.07 -19.09
CA PRO A 159 -3.39 -13.18 -19.43
C PRO A 159 -3.22 -13.62 -20.88
N ALA A 160 -2.38 -12.91 -21.65
CA ALA A 160 -2.06 -13.35 -23.01
C ALA A 160 -1.15 -14.60 -22.96
N SER A 161 -1.46 -15.59 -23.79
CA SER A 161 -0.68 -16.83 -23.91
C SER A 161 0.03 -16.93 -25.27
N GLY A 162 1.25 -17.48 -25.28
CA GLY A 162 1.98 -17.77 -26.51
C GLY A 162 2.60 -16.52 -27.19
N PRO A 163 2.83 -16.54 -28.50
CA PRO A 163 3.62 -15.51 -29.21
C PRO A 163 2.98 -14.10 -29.22
N THR A 164 1.68 -13.99 -28.89
CA THR A 164 0.99 -12.70 -28.75
C THR A 164 1.26 -12.03 -27.41
N ALA A 165 1.73 -12.78 -26.40
CA ALA A 165 2.05 -12.25 -25.06
C ALA A 165 3.17 -11.22 -25.10
N GLU A 166 4.25 -11.50 -25.83
CA GLU A 166 5.36 -10.54 -25.98
C GLU A 166 4.92 -9.25 -26.67
N ARG A 167 4.13 -9.35 -27.75
CA ARG A 167 3.64 -8.18 -28.47
C ARG A 167 2.75 -7.32 -27.56
N ARG A 168 1.85 -7.95 -26.82
CA ARG A 168 0.97 -7.25 -25.88
C ARG A 168 1.77 -6.60 -24.75
N LEU A 169 2.71 -7.34 -24.16
CA LEU A 169 3.60 -6.82 -23.12
C LEU A 169 4.37 -5.60 -23.63
N ARG A 170 4.96 -5.64 -24.82
CA ARG A 170 5.67 -4.48 -25.41
C ARG A 170 4.74 -3.27 -25.60
N GLN A 171 3.50 -3.47 -26.03
CA GLN A 171 2.52 -2.40 -26.15
C GLN A 171 2.10 -1.82 -24.80
N GLN A 172 1.85 -2.68 -23.81
CA GLN A 172 1.53 -2.28 -22.43
C GLN A 172 2.69 -1.51 -21.81
N MET A 173 3.93 -2.00 -21.94
CA MET A 173 5.14 -1.30 -21.45
C MET A 173 5.30 0.10 -22.06
N LYS A 174 4.92 0.29 -23.34
CA LYS A 174 4.95 1.62 -23.97
C LYS A 174 3.93 2.57 -23.34
N ALA A 175 2.70 2.10 -23.15
CA ALA A 175 1.67 2.89 -22.46
C ALA A 175 2.06 3.17 -21.00
N TYR A 176 2.62 2.17 -20.34
CA TYR A 176 3.06 2.22 -18.97
C TYR A 176 4.12 3.31 -18.73
N LYS A 177 5.16 3.36 -19.56
CA LYS A 177 6.21 4.40 -19.46
C LYS A 177 5.66 5.83 -19.55
N ARG A 178 4.53 6.01 -20.23
CA ARG A 178 3.83 7.30 -20.30
C ARG A 178 2.97 7.54 -19.07
N VAL A 179 2.18 6.54 -18.66
CA VAL A 179 1.13 6.68 -17.63
C VAL A 179 1.69 6.62 -16.21
N PHE A 180 2.75 5.85 -15.95
CA PHE A 180 3.26 5.65 -14.59
C PHE A 180 3.71 6.95 -13.89
N PRO A 181 4.47 7.86 -14.53
CA PRO A 181 4.80 9.16 -13.93
C PRO A 181 3.57 10.00 -13.57
N GLU A 182 2.45 9.76 -14.25
CA GLU A 182 1.20 10.46 -13.98
C GLU A 182 0.48 9.89 -12.74
N TRP A 183 0.71 8.63 -12.37
CA TRP A 183 0.28 8.08 -11.09
C TRP A 183 1.04 8.69 -9.91
N GLU A 184 2.34 8.93 -10.06
CA GLU A 184 3.13 9.62 -9.03
C GLU A 184 2.58 11.01 -8.75
N ARG A 185 2.29 11.79 -9.81
CA ARG A 185 1.68 13.11 -9.69
C ARG A 185 0.28 13.04 -9.07
N PHE A 186 -0.53 12.10 -9.51
CA PHE A 186 -1.88 11.92 -8.97
C PHE A 186 -1.85 11.68 -7.45
N PHE A 187 -1.04 10.73 -6.96
CA PHE A 187 -1.00 10.45 -5.53
C PHE A 187 -0.29 11.52 -4.72
N ARG A 188 0.84 12.06 -5.20
CA ARG A 188 1.62 13.07 -4.47
C ARG A 188 1.00 14.45 -4.53
N ASP A 189 0.67 14.91 -5.73
CA ASP A 189 0.34 16.31 -6.00
C ASP A 189 -1.17 16.54 -5.87
N ASP A 190 -2.02 15.62 -6.38
CA ASP A 190 -3.48 15.81 -6.35
C ASP A 190 -4.13 15.30 -5.05
N LEU A 191 -3.57 14.24 -4.45
CA LEU A 191 -4.11 13.61 -3.23
C LEU A 191 -3.30 13.90 -1.97
N GLY A 192 -2.06 14.38 -2.10
CA GLY A 192 -1.18 14.66 -0.97
C GLY A 192 -0.65 13.42 -0.26
N PHE A 193 -0.73 12.24 -0.86
CA PHE A 193 -0.21 11.01 -0.28
C PHE A 193 1.30 10.89 -0.46
N PRO A 194 2.05 10.50 0.59
CA PRO A 194 3.47 10.27 0.46
C PRO A 194 3.73 9.05 -0.43
N LEU A 195 4.64 9.14 -1.40
CA LEU A 195 4.95 8.04 -2.32
C LEU A 195 5.81 6.94 -1.69
N THR A 196 6.50 7.26 -0.59
CA THR A 196 7.31 6.35 0.21
C THR A 196 6.71 6.28 1.62
N PRO A 197 6.75 5.11 2.29
CA PRO A 197 6.36 5.02 3.69
C PRO A 197 7.14 6.02 4.54
N PRO A 198 6.54 6.59 5.57
CA PRO A 198 7.29 7.33 6.58
C PRO A 198 8.34 6.40 7.20
N ALA A 199 9.57 6.92 7.37
CA ALA A 199 10.62 6.18 8.07
C ALA A 199 10.14 5.86 9.48
N GLN A 200 10.09 4.57 9.82
CA GLN A 200 9.77 4.15 11.18
C GLN A 200 11.01 4.38 12.04
N HIS A 201 10.90 5.27 13.03
CA HIS A 201 11.91 5.53 14.06
C HIS A 201 11.72 4.57 15.25
#